data_AF-A0A645EUM8-F1
#
_entry.id   AF-A0A645EUM8-F1
#
_cell.length_a   1.000
_cell.length_b   1.000
_cell.length_c   1.000
_cell.angle_alpha   90.00
_cell.angle_beta   90.00
_cell.angle_gamma   90.00
#
_symmetry.space_group_name_H-M   'P 1'
#
loop_
_entity.id
_entity.type
_entity.pdbx_description
1 polymer ?
#
loop_
_entity_poly.entity_id
_entity_poly.type
_entity_poly.pdbx_seq_one_letter_code
_entity_poly.pdbx_strand_id
1 'polypeptide(L)'
;MQQLTGLADDAIPVQVIVVAERGAAPAGLTTVIDSKGRIRERYDLTPGSAYLARPDQHVAARWRSLDVALLRAALARATCNV
;
A
#
# COMPACT_ATOMS: atom_id res chain seq x y z
N MET A 1 -7.82 8.64 -1.23
CA MET A 1 -7.23 7.94 -2.39
C MET A 1 -6.55 8.87 -3.41
N GLN A 2 -6.96 10.14 -3.54
CA GLN A 2 -6.35 11.10 -4.48
C GLN A 2 -4.87 11.46 -4.17
N GLN A 3 -4.38 11.16 -2.97
CA GLN A 3 -2.99 11.43 -2.55
C GLN A 3 -2.00 10.29 -2.83
N LEU A 4 -2.47 9.14 -3.35
CA LEU A 4 -1.61 8.01 -3.75
C LEU A 4 -1.07 8.15 -5.18
N THR A 5 -1.68 9.05 -5.95
CA THR A 5 -1.29 9.34 -7.33
C THR A 5 0.07 10.04 -7.33
N GLY A 6 1.03 9.51 -8.09
CA GLY A 6 2.41 10.04 -8.17
C GLY A 6 3.46 9.30 -7.34
N LEU A 7 3.07 8.36 -6.47
CA LEU A 7 4.05 7.52 -5.74
C LEU A 7 4.90 6.64 -6.67
N ALA A 8 4.37 6.29 -7.83
CA ALA A 8 5.10 5.54 -8.86
C ALA A 8 6.16 6.40 -9.57
N ASP A 9 6.04 7.73 -9.50
CA ASP A 9 6.92 8.68 -10.17
C ASP A 9 7.93 9.33 -9.20
N ASP A 10 7.88 9.00 -7.91
CA ASP A 10 8.85 9.43 -6.92
C ASP A 10 10.25 8.83 -7.20
N ALA A 11 11.31 9.45 -6.65
CA ALA A 11 12.69 8.99 -6.81
C ALA A 11 12.92 7.52 -6.43
N ILE A 12 12.13 7.03 -5.46
CA ILE A 12 12.02 5.61 -5.14
C ILE A 12 10.57 5.22 -5.43
N PRO A 13 10.29 4.52 -6.54
CA PRO A 13 8.93 4.27 -6.97
C PRO A 13 8.25 3.26 -6.04
N VAL A 14 7.00 3.55 -5.67
CA VAL A 14 6.15 2.63 -4.91
C VAL A 14 4.97 2.21 -5.77
N GLN A 15 4.89 0.92 -6.07
CA GLN A 15 3.71 0.35 -6.72
C GLN A 15 2.55 0.29 -5.72
N VAL A 16 1.43 0.91 -6.07
CA VAL A 16 0.20 0.88 -5.27
C VAL A 16 -0.72 -0.23 -5.77
N ILE A 17 -1.05 -1.17 -4.89
CA ILE A 17 -2.02 -2.23 -5.12
C ILE A 17 -3.17 -2.05 -4.14
N VAL A 18 -4.39 -1.93 -4.66
CA VAL A 18 -5.60 -1.84 -3.84
C VAL A 18 -6.22 -3.22 -3.71
N VAL A 19 -6.41 -3.65 -2.47
CA VAL A 19 -7.16 -4.87 -2.16
C VAL A 19 -8.62 -4.49 -1.92
N ALA A 20 -9.52 -5.05 -2.71
CA ALA A 20 -10.95 -4.78 -2.62
C ALA A 20 -11.75 -6.09 -2.57
N GLU A 21 -12.93 -6.06 -1.95
CA GLU A 21 -13.87 -7.19 -2.02
C GLU A 21 -14.56 -7.26 -3.40
N ARG A 22 -14.77 -6.11 -4.04
CA ARG A 22 -15.42 -5.95 -5.34
C ARG A 22 -15.08 -4.60 -5.96
N GLY A 23 -15.29 -4.48 -7.28
CA GLY A 23 -15.12 -3.23 -8.03
C GLY A 23 -13.67 -2.97 -8.46
N ALA A 24 -13.38 -1.73 -8.83
CA ALA A 24 -12.05 -1.30 -9.24
C ALA A 24 -11.64 -0.07 -8.42
N ALA A 25 -10.35 0.05 -8.12
CA ALA A 25 -9.79 1.23 -7.51
C ALA A 25 -9.91 2.44 -8.44
N PRO A 26 -10.10 3.65 -7.88
CA PRO A 26 -10.09 4.87 -8.66
C PRO A 26 -8.71 5.12 -9.31
N ALA A 27 -8.70 5.98 -10.33
CA ALA A 27 -7.48 6.46 -10.99
C ALA A 27 -6.61 5.37 -11.66
N GLY A 28 -7.21 4.24 -12.06
CA GLY A 28 -6.51 3.18 -12.79
C GLY A 28 -5.50 2.39 -11.95
N LEU A 29 -5.56 2.50 -10.62
CA LEU A 29 -4.69 1.74 -9.73
C LEU A 29 -4.93 0.23 -9.89
N THR A 30 -3.85 -0.54 -9.78
CA THR A 30 -3.93 -2.00 -9.81
C THR A 30 -4.84 -2.47 -8.67
N THR A 31 -5.87 -3.23 -9.01
CA THR A 31 -6.85 -3.74 -8.04
C THR A 31 -6.78 -5.25 -7.98
N VAL A 32 -6.66 -5.78 -6.76
CA VAL A 32 -6.74 -7.21 -6.47
C VAL A 32 -8.04 -7.49 -5.74
N ILE A 33 -8.84 -8.41 -6.27
CA ILE A 33 -10.12 -8.81 -5.66
C ILE A 33 -9.88 -9.94 -4.66
N ASP A 34 -10.05 -9.65 -3.38
CA ASP A 34 -9.98 -10.64 -2.29
C ASP A 34 -11.34 -11.32 -2.11
N SER A 35 -11.77 -12.06 -3.14
CA SER A 35 -13.08 -12.72 -3.21
C SER A 35 -13.34 -13.75 -2.11
N LYS A 36 -12.27 -14.29 -1.51
CA LYS A 36 -12.32 -15.27 -0.42
C LYS A 36 -11.97 -14.67 0.95
N GLY A 37 -11.72 -13.37 1.03
CA GLY A 37 -11.35 -12.68 2.27
C GLY A 37 -10.03 -13.13 2.90
N ARG A 38 -9.16 -13.82 2.14
CA ARG A 38 -7.93 -14.44 2.69
C ARG A 38 -6.82 -13.44 2.88
N ILE A 39 -6.74 -12.43 2.03
CA ILE A 39 -5.76 -11.35 2.22
C ILE A 39 -6.18 -10.55 3.45
N ARG A 40 -7.47 -10.22 3.56
CA ARG A 40 -8.04 -9.55 4.74
C ARG A 40 -7.75 -10.30 6.02
N GLU A 41 -8.01 -11.61 6.05
CA GLU A 41 -7.77 -12.47 7.21
C GLU A 41 -6.28 -12.51 7.59
N ARG A 42 -5.38 -12.78 6.63
CA ARG A 42 -3.95 -12.97 6.91
C ARG A 42 -3.22 -11.69 7.29
N TYR A 43 -3.63 -10.57 6.71
CA TYR A 43 -3.02 -9.26 6.97
C TYR A 43 -3.84 -8.42 7.95
N ASP A 44 -4.88 -8.99 8.56
CA ASP A 44 -5.77 -8.30 9.50
C ASP A 44 -6.23 -6.93 8.94
N LEU A 45 -6.69 -6.93 7.68
CA LEU A 45 -7.03 -5.70 6.97
C LEU A 45 -8.41 -5.19 7.41
N THR A 46 -8.46 -3.90 7.73
CA THR A 46 -9.68 -3.12 7.84
C THR A 46 -9.73 -2.09 6.71
N PRO A 47 -10.90 -1.53 6.33
CA PRO A 47 -10.95 -0.44 5.36
C PRO A 47 -10.00 0.70 5.75
N GLY A 48 -9.12 1.10 4.83
CA GLY A 48 -8.09 2.11 5.07
C GLY A 48 -6.74 1.56 5.55
N SER A 49 -6.66 0.28 5.92
CA SER A 49 -5.39 -0.36 6.25
C SER A 49 -4.45 -0.36 5.05
N ALA A 50 -3.16 -0.20 5.31
CA ALA A 50 -2.13 -0.24 4.29
C ALA A 50 -0.87 -0.93 4.81
N TYR A 51 -0.15 -1.58 3.89
CA TYR A 51 1.11 -2.25 4.15
C TYR A 51 2.13 -1.76 3.13
N LEU A 52 3.31 -1.36 3.59
CA LEU A 52 4.46 -1.12 2.74
C LEU A 52 5.30 -2.40 2.73
N ALA A 53 5.30 -3.08 1.59
CA ALA A 53 6.08 -4.30 1.39
C ALA A 53 7.27 -4.04 0.46
N ARG A 54 8.40 -4.66 0.76
CA ARG A 54 9.60 -4.68 -0.07
C ARG A 54 9.53 -5.84 -1.08
N PRO A 55 10.30 -5.77 -2.19
CA PRO A 55 10.36 -6.86 -3.18
C PRO A 55 10.86 -8.20 -2.62
N ASP A 56 11.59 -8.18 -1.50
CA ASP A 56 12.07 -9.35 -0.76
C ASP A 56 11.05 -9.91 0.24
N GLN A 57 9.77 -9.55 0.09
CA GLN A 57 8.64 -9.98 0.93
C GLN A 57 8.68 -9.43 2.37
N HIS A 58 9.57 -8.50 2.68
CA HIS A 58 9.60 -7.86 3.99
C HIS A 58 8.50 -6.78 4.13
N VAL A 59 7.75 -6.80 5.24
CA VAL A 59 6.82 -5.72 5.59
C VAL A 59 7.58 -4.60 6.30
N ALA A 60 7.87 -3.52 5.58
CA ALA A 60 8.61 -2.37 6.10
C ALA A 60 7.76 -1.48 7.03
N ALA A 61 6.45 -1.39 6.78
CA ALA A 61 5.52 -0.66 7.64
C ALA A 61 4.08 -1.14 7.44
N ARG A 62 3.23 -0.88 8.44
CA ARG A 62 1.79 -1.16 8.41
C ARG A 62 1.01 -0.05 9.09
N TRP A 63 -0.18 0.25 8.58
CA TRP A 63 -1.07 1.28 9.09
C TRP A 63 -2.52 0.78 9.11
N ARG A 64 -3.31 1.26 10.09
CA ARG A 64 -4.77 1.09 10.12
C ARG A 64 -5.49 2.13 9.26
N SER A 65 -4.89 3.30 9.12
CA SER A 65 -5.29 4.37 8.19
C SER A 65 -4.02 4.96 7.61
N LEU A 66 -3.94 5.03 6.28
CA LEU A 66 -2.74 5.47 5.60
C LEU A 66 -2.59 7.00 5.62
N ASP A 67 -1.39 7.45 6.01
CA ASP A 67 -0.90 8.81 5.81
C ASP A 67 0.31 8.78 4.86
N VAL A 68 0.28 9.60 3.81
CA VAL A 68 1.34 9.64 2.78
C VAL A 68 2.66 10.16 3.32
N ALA A 69 2.66 11.08 4.29
CA ALA A 69 3.89 11.54 4.92
C ALA A 69 4.55 10.42 5.73
N LEU A 70 3.75 9.62 6.46
CA LEU A 70 4.25 8.45 7.18
C LEU A 70 4.75 7.36 6.23
N LEU A 71 4.11 7.19 5.07
CA LEU A 71 4.59 6.29 4.02
C LEU A 71 5.97 6.72 3.52
N ARG A 72 6.14 8.00 3.16
CA ARG A 72 7.42 8.54 2.68
C ARG A 72 8.53 8.37 3.72
N ALA A 73 8.24 8.64 5.00
CA ALA A 73 9.20 8.43 6.09
C ALA A 73 9.58 6.94 6.27
N ALA A 74 8.60 6.04 6.21
CA ALA A 74 8.85 4.61 6.28
C ALA A 74 9.67 4.10 5.08
N LEU A 75 9.40 4.62 3.88
CA LEU A 75 10.14 4.31 2.66
C LEU A 75 11.61 4.77 2.77
N ALA A 76 11.84 6.01 3.20
CA ALA A 76 13.19 6.54 3.43
C ALA A 76 13.97 5.65 4.41
N ARG A 77 13.34 5.26 5.52
CA ARG A 77 13.96 4.34 6.49
C ARG A 77 14.24 2.95 5.89
N ALA A 78 13.30 2.38 5.14
CA ALA A 78 13.43 1.05 4.55
C ALA A 78 14.51 0.95 3.46
N THR A 79 14.90 2.10 2.90
CA THR A 79 15.85 2.24 1.80
C THR A 79 17.14 2.98 2.20
N CYS A 80 17.31 3.28 3.49
CA CYS A 80 18.49 3.98 4.04
C CYS A 80 18.70 5.41 3.48
N ASN A 81 17.60 6.16 3.27
CA ASN A 81 17.59 7.56 2.83
C ASN A 81 17.08 8.52 3.92
N VAL A 82 17.34 8.20 5.20
CA VAL A 82 17.01 9.06 6.35
C VAL A 82 18.07 10.10 6.61
#